data_AF-A0A942QH19-F1
#
_entry.id   AF-A0A942QH19-F1
#
_cell.length_a   1.000
_cell.length_b   1.000
_cell.length_c   1.000
_cell.angle_alpha   90.00
_cell.angle_beta   90.00
_cell.angle_gamma   90.00
#
_symmetry.space_group_name_H-M   'P 1'
#
loop_
_entity.id
_entity.type
_entity.pdbx_description
1 polymer ?
#
loop_
_entity_poly.entity_id
_entity_poly.type
_entity_poly.pdbx_seq_one_letter_code
_entity_poly.pdbx_strand_id
1 'polypeptide(L)'
;VFKNKLESQGMNQSMSRVGKCIDNGPMEAFFGTLKSEIFYGKKFESMDELILKIKHYIHFYNEERFQKKLKSLSPLEYRRQAYSAI
;
A
#
# COMPACT_ATOMS: atom_id res chain seq x y z
N VAL A 1 20.26 4.89 13.11
CA VAL A 1 19.50 6.07 12.62
C VAL A 1 18.00 5.79 12.52
N PHE A 2 17.52 4.86 11.68
CA PHE A 2 16.08 4.61 11.53
C PHE A 2 15.41 4.06 12.81
N LYS A 3 16.03 3.09 13.48
CA LYS A 3 15.56 2.56 14.78
C LYS A 3 15.34 3.68 15.82
N ASN A 4 16.32 4.55 16.01
CA ASN A 4 16.22 5.66 16.97
C ASN A 4 15.09 6.64 16.60
N LYS A 5 14.79 6.82 15.31
CA LYS A 5 13.63 7.65 14.88
C LYS A 5 12.30 6.98 15.23
N LEU A 6 12.20 5.66 15.16
CA LEU A 6 10.99 4.94 15.57
C LEU A 6 10.82 5.03 17.09
N GLU A 7 11.90 4.80 17.84
CA GLU A 7 11.90 4.92 19.31
C GLU A 7 11.51 6.33 19.78
N SER A 8 12.02 7.38 19.13
CA SER A 8 11.66 8.76 19.47
C SER A 8 10.20 9.13 19.15
N GLN A 9 9.51 8.32 18.35
CA GLN A 9 8.08 8.46 18.05
C GLN A 9 7.22 7.46 18.84
N GLY A 10 7.80 6.71 19.79
CA GLY A 10 7.07 5.69 20.56
C GLY A 10 6.64 4.48 19.74
N MET A 11 7.27 4.24 18.58
CA MET A 11 6.93 3.13 17.69
C MET A 11 7.83 1.92 17.95
N ASN A 12 7.20 0.76 18.12
CA ASN A 12 7.92 -0.51 18.22
C ASN A 12 8.28 -1.02 16.82
N GLN A 13 9.58 -1.19 16.57
CA GLN A 13 10.04 -1.78 15.31
C GLN A 13 9.75 -3.29 15.28
N SER A 14 8.87 -3.72 14.38
CA SER A 14 8.67 -5.15 14.09
C SER A 14 9.55 -5.56 12.91
N MET A 15 10.56 -6.39 13.18
CA MET A 15 11.34 -7.06 12.14
C MET A 15 10.89 -8.52 12.10
N SER A 16 10.15 -8.89 11.06
CA SER A 16 9.70 -10.27 10.89
C SER A 16 10.87 -11.25 10.87
N ARG A 17 10.62 -12.48 11.34
CA ARG A 17 11.63 -13.54 11.28
C ARG A 17 11.86 -13.98 9.84
N VAL A 18 13.05 -14.52 9.55
CA VAL A 18 13.35 -15.16 8.26
C VAL A 18 12.27 -16.20 7.95
N GLY A 19 11.70 -16.15 6.74
CA GLY A 19 10.60 -17.03 6.32
C GLY A 19 9.20 -16.61 6.80
N LYS A 20 9.04 -15.52 7.55
CA LYS A 20 7.73 -14.95 7.91
C LYS A 20 7.47 -13.63 7.21
N CYS A 21 7.01 -13.67 5.96
CA CYS A 21 6.73 -12.48 5.15
C CYS A 21 5.29 -11.95 5.33
N ILE A 22 4.68 -12.11 6.50
CA ILE A 22 3.25 -11.78 6.72
C ILE A 22 2.94 -10.33 6.34
N ASP A 23 3.81 -9.41 6.73
CA ASP A 23 3.64 -7.98 6.44
C ASP A 23 4.20 -7.60 5.06
N ASN A 24 5.25 -8.28 4.62
CA ASN A 24 5.95 -7.97 3.37
C ASN A 24 5.20 -8.46 2.13
N GLY A 25 4.59 -9.65 2.17
CA GLY A 25 3.85 -10.22 1.04
C GLY A 25 2.71 -9.32 0.52
N PRO A 26 1.86 -8.74 1.39
CA PRO A 26 0.87 -7.76 0.98
C PRO A 26 1.48 -6.51 0.33
N MET A 27 2.60 -6.00 0.86
CA MET A 27 3.30 -4.85 0.28
C MET A 27 3.91 -5.18 -1.09
N GLU A 28 4.51 -6.36 -1.25
CA GLU A 28 5.02 -6.85 -2.55
C GLU A 28 3.89 -6.97 -3.58
N ALA A 29 2.73 -7.51 -3.17
CA ALA A 29 1.55 -7.60 -4.05
C ALA A 29 1.06 -6.21 -4.49
N PHE A 30 1.04 -5.22 -3.57
CA PHE A 30 0.72 -3.84 -3.91
C PHE A 30 1.72 -3.26 -4.92
N PHE A 31 3.03 -3.38 -4.66
CA PHE A 31 4.06 -2.85 -5.57
C PHE A 31 4.07 -3.55 -6.93
N GLY A 32 3.82 -4.86 -6.97
CA GLY A 32 3.67 -5.60 -8.22
C GLY A 32 2.51 -5.04 -9.05
N THR A 33 1.35 -4.86 -8.41
CA THR A 33 0.17 -4.28 -9.06
C THR A 33 0.44 -2.86 -9.58
N LEU A 34 0.99 -1.99 -8.72
CA LEU A 34 1.34 -0.61 -9.08
C LEU A 34 2.27 -0.59 -10.29
N LYS A 35 3.34 -1.38 -10.29
CA LYS A 35 4.28 -1.42 -11.42
C LYS A 35 3.60 -1.93 -12.70
N SER A 36 2.78 -2.97 -12.61
CA SER A 36 2.07 -3.51 -13.77
C SER A 36 1.05 -2.54 -14.36
N GLU A 37 0.32 -1.80 -13.52
CA GLU A 37 -0.79 -0.94 -13.96
C GLU A 37 -0.33 0.48 -14.37
N ILE A 38 0.71 1.05 -13.74
CA ILE A 38 1.15 2.43 -14.04
C ILE A 38 2.54 2.56 -14.65
N PHE A 39 3.45 1.60 -14.47
CA PHE A 39 4.82 1.69 -15.01
C PHE A 39 5.03 0.89 -16.30
N TYR A 40 4.47 -0.32 -16.38
CA TYR A 40 4.81 -1.23 -17.47
C TYR A 40 4.36 -0.66 -18.83
N GLY A 41 5.31 -0.49 -19.75
CA GLY A 41 5.06 0.08 -21.07
C GLY A 41 4.76 1.59 -21.08
N LYS A 42 4.99 2.30 -19.98
CA LYS A 42 4.80 3.75 -19.87
C LYS A 42 6.14 4.47 -19.74
N LYS A 43 6.22 5.66 -20.35
CA LYS A 43 7.30 6.62 -20.13
C LYS A 43 6.70 7.83 -19.43
N PHE A 44 7.47 8.41 -18.53
CA PHE A 44 7.13 9.66 -17.83
C PHE A 44 8.08 10.74 -18.31
N GLU A 45 7.56 11.92 -18.58
CA GLU A 45 8.31 13.05 -19.09
C GLU A 45 9.03 13.80 -17.97
N SER A 46 8.57 13.65 -16.72
CA SER A 46 9.20 14.24 -15.55
C SER A 46 9.01 13.43 -14.28
N MET A 47 9.84 13.72 -13.27
CA MET A 47 9.66 13.17 -11.91
C MET A 47 8.36 13.65 -11.27
N ASP A 48 7.94 14.89 -11.52
CA ASP A 48 6.71 15.44 -10.95
C ASP A 48 5.47 14.75 -11.49
N GLU A 49 5.45 14.46 -12.80
CA GLU A 49 4.40 13.65 -13.43
C GLU A 49 4.31 12.27 -12.79
N LEU A 50 5.46 11.60 -12.60
CA LEU A 50 5.51 10.29 -11.97
C LEU A 50 5.00 10.34 -10.53
N ILE A 51 5.43 11.32 -9.74
CA ILE A 51 4.97 11.50 -8.35
C ILE A 51 3.46 11.71 -8.32
N LEU A 52 2.92 12.55 -9.20
CA LEU A 52 1.48 12.79 -9.28
C LEU A 52 0.72 11.52 -9.65
N LYS A 53 1.23 10.75 -10.62
CA LYS A 53 0.64 9.48 -11.04
C LYS A 53 0.61 8.46 -9.89
N ILE A 54 1.70 8.34 -9.14
CA ILE A 54 1.78 7.46 -7.97
C ILE A 54 0.78 7.90 -6.89
N LYS A 55 0.68 9.21 -6.60
CA LYS A 55 -0.28 9.75 -5.62
C LYS A 55 -1.72 9.41 -6.00
N HIS A 56 -2.11 9.67 -7.25
CA HIS A 56 -3.45 9.32 -7.74
C HIS A 56 -3.70 7.81 -7.70
N TYR A 57 -2.71 7.00 -8.05
CA TYR A 57 -2.85 5.55 -7.99
C TYR A 57 -3.03 5.04 -6.55
N ILE A 58 -2.33 5.61 -5.57
CA ILE A 58 -2.50 5.27 -4.15
C ILE A 58 -3.91 5.61 -3.66
N HIS A 59 -4.45 6.77 -4.05
CA HIS A 59 -5.82 7.16 -3.73
C HIS A 59 -6.83 6.18 -4.34
N PHE A 60 -6.74 5.95 -5.66
CA PHE A 60 -7.56 4.99 -6.38
C PHE A 60 -7.50 3.60 -5.73
N TYR A 61 -6.29 3.07 -5.47
CA TYR A 61 -6.11 1.74 -4.90
C TYR A 61 -6.80 1.60 -3.54
N ASN A 62 -6.71 2.61 -2.68
CA ASN A 62 -7.23 2.54 -1.32
C ASN A 62 -8.72 2.85 -1.22
N GLU A 63 -9.22 3.79 -2.03
CA GLU A 63 -10.54 4.40 -1.84
C GLU A 63 -11.56 3.95 -2.88
N GLU A 64 -11.11 3.61 -4.09
CA GLU A 64 -12.00 3.38 -5.25
C GLU A 64 -11.88 1.96 -5.82
N ARG A 65 -10.76 1.28 -5.62
CA ARG A 65 -10.49 -0.03 -6.26
C ARG A 65 -11.29 -1.15 -5.60
N PHE A 66 -12.33 -1.59 -6.28
CA PHE A 66 -13.07 -2.79 -5.88
C PHE A 66 -12.21 -4.05 -5.99
N GLN A 67 -12.22 -4.86 -4.93
CA GLN A 67 -11.50 -6.13 -4.91
C GLN A 67 -12.45 -7.29 -4.60
N LYS A 68 -12.50 -8.29 -5.47
CA LYS A 68 -13.38 -9.48 -5.29
C LYS A 68 -13.16 -10.16 -3.93
N LYS A 69 -11.89 -10.26 -3.49
CA LYS A 69 -11.53 -10.82 -2.17
C LYS A 69 -12.06 -10.01 -0.99
N LEU A 70 -12.39 -8.73 -1.19
CA LEU A 70 -12.95 -7.82 -0.20
C LEU A 70 -14.47 -7.65 -0.38
N LYS A 71 -15.17 -8.65 -0.95
CA LYS A 71 -16.60 -8.58 -1.26
C LYS A 71 -16.97 -7.40 -2.16
N SER A 72 -16.08 -7.08 -3.11
CA SER A 72 -16.23 -5.94 -4.03
C SER A 72 -16.30 -4.59 -3.33
N LEU A 73 -15.64 -4.46 -2.17
CA LEU A 73 -15.40 -3.17 -1.50
C LEU A 73 -13.99 -2.65 -1.84
N SER A 74 -13.80 -1.34 -1.72
CA SER A 74 -12.46 -0.75 -1.66
C SER A 74 -11.76 -1.12 -0.34
N PRO A 75 -10.41 -1.07 -0.28
CA PRO A 75 -9.70 -1.31 0.98
C PRO A 75 -10.18 -0.43 2.14
N LEU A 76 -10.49 0.84 1.88
CA LEU A 76 -10.99 1.76 2.89
C LEU A 76 -12.40 1.38 3.36
N GLU A 77 -13.30 1.04 2.44
CA GLU A 77 -14.66 0.59 2.77
C GLU A 77 -14.62 -0.71 3.60
N TYR A 78 -13.82 -1.68 3.18
CA TYR A 78 -13.62 -2.94 3.90
C TYR A 78 -13.10 -2.68 5.32
N ARG A 79 -12.12 -1.78 5.47
CA ARG A 79 -11.58 -1.38 6.77
C ARG A 79 -12.63 -0.70 7.65
N ARG A 80 -13.44 0.20 7.10
CA ARG A 80 -14.53 0.87 7.84
C ARG A 80 -15.57 -0.13 8.33
N GLN A 81 -15.99 -1.06 7.47
CA GLN A 81 -16.93 -2.12 7.86
C GLN A 81 -16.39 -2.99 9.01
N ALA A 82 -15.10 -3.34 8.97
CA ALA A 82 -14.47 -4.11 10.04
C ALA A 82 -14.47 -3.39 11.39
N TYR A 83 -14.29 -2.06 11.41
CA TYR A 83 -14.37 -1.27 12.65
C TYR A 83 -15.80 -1.05 13.15
N SER A 84 -16.78 -0.89 12.25
CA SER A 84 -18.19 -0.77 12.63
C SER A 84 -18.78 -2.07 13.20
N ALA A 85 -18.08 -3.19 13.05
CA ALA A 85 -18.48 -4.50 13.56
C ALA A 85 -17.89 -4.82 14.95
N ILE A 86 -17.12 -3.90 15.54
CA ILE A 86 -16.56 -3.95 16.90
C ILE A 86 -17.40 -3.04 17.79
#